data_AF-A0A6G4U6Y0-F1
#
_entry.id   AF-A0A6G4U6Y0-F1
#
_cell.length_a   1.000
_cell.length_b   1.000
_cell.length_c   1.000
_cell.angle_alpha   90.00
_cell.angle_beta   90.00
_cell.angle_gamma   90.00
#
_symmetry.space_group_name_H-M   'P 1'
#
loop_
_entity.id
_entity.type
_entity.pdbx_description
1 polymer ?
#
loop_
_entity_poly.entity_id
_entity_poly.type
_entity_poly.pdbx_seq_one_letter_code
_entity_poly.pdbx_strand_id
1 'polypeptide(L)'
;MDDIRKAADRTAARIEELDEAVRAFVPEDDRRGRLMAELVASPGDGVLAGVAVGVKDIINADGLATRAGSAVPAEEFDGPEASLVG
;
A
#
# COMPACT_ATOMS: atom_id res chain seq x y z
N MET A 1 -9.35 11.41 -12.76
CA MET A 1 -9.14 11.55 -11.30
C MET A 1 -10.25 10.91 -10.48
N ASP A 2 -11.52 11.25 -10.72
CA ASP A 2 -12.65 10.63 -10.01
C ASP A 2 -12.71 9.10 -10.17
N ASP A 3 -12.45 8.59 -11.38
CA ASP A 3 -12.40 7.16 -11.64
C ASP A 3 -11.26 6.44 -10.90
N ILE A 4 -10.12 7.11 -10.71
CA ILE A 4 -8.96 6.57 -9.99
C ILE A 4 -9.27 6.48 -8.49
N ARG A 5 -9.87 7.52 -7.89
CA ARG A 5 -10.35 7.47 -6.50
C ARG A 5 -11.34 6.32 -6.30
N LYS A 6 -12.33 6.22 -7.19
CA LYS A 6 -13.30 5.11 -7.17
C LYS A 6 -12.63 3.74 -7.31
N ALA A 7 -11.57 3.62 -8.10
CA ALA A 7 -10.82 2.37 -8.24
C ALA A 7 -10.03 2.01 -6.97
N ALA A 8 -9.40 2.99 -6.32
CA ALA A 8 -8.72 2.82 -5.03
C ALA A 8 -9.72 2.41 -3.94
N ASP A 9 -10.87 3.08 -3.85
CA ASP A 9 -11.93 2.75 -2.89
C ASP A 9 -12.46 1.31 -3.08
N ARG A 10 -12.72 0.91 -4.33
CA ARG A 10 -13.15 -0.46 -4.64
C ARG A 10 -12.10 -1.49 -4.25
N THR A 11 -10.83 -1.18 -4.48
CA THR A 11 -9.72 -2.06 -4.09
C THR A 11 -9.65 -2.20 -2.58
N ALA A 12 -9.67 -1.09 -1.84
CA ALA A 12 -9.64 -1.10 -0.38
C ALA A 12 -10.84 -1.85 0.22
N ALA A 13 -12.06 -1.62 -0.31
CA ALA A 13 -13.25 -2.34 0.11
C ALA A 13 -13.15 -3.86 -0.12
N ARG A 14 -12.61 -4.28 -1.27
CA ARG A 14 -12.41 -5.70 -1.55
C ARG A 14 -11.39 -6.35 -0.64
N ILE A 15 -10.32 -5.63 -0.26
CA ILE A 15 -9.34 -6.14 0.71
C ILE A 15 -10.03 -6.33 2.07
N GLU A 16 -10.74 -5.33 2.56
CA GLU A 16 -11.43 -5.44 3.86
C GLU A 16 -12.46 -6.57 3.92
N GLU A 17 -13.18 -6.81 2.82
CA GLU A 17 -14.16 -7.89 2.75
C GLU A 17 -13.51 -9.29 2.79
N LEU A 18 -12.34 -9.45 2.17
CA LEU A 18 -11.76 -10.78 1.90
C LEU A 18 -10.54 -11.13 2.76
N ASP A 19 -9.81 -10.15 3.27
CA ASP A 19 -8.49 -10.38 3.85
C ASP A 19 -8.53 -11.08 5.21
N GLU A 20 -9.65 -11.04 5.93
CA GLU A 20 -9.83 -11.86 7.14
C GLU A 20 -9.68 -13.36 6.82
N ALA A 21 -10.20 -13.80 5.66
CA ALA A 21 -10.12 -15.17 5.21
C ALA A 21 -8.82 -15.46 4.45
N VAL A 22 -8.39 -14.54 3.58
CA VAL A 22 -7.23 -14.75 2.70
C VAL A 22 -5.90 -14.54 3.43
N ARG A 23 -5.84 -13.58 4.36
CA ARG A 23 -4.65 -13.18 5.12
C ARG A 23 -3.47 -12.85 4.23
N ALA A 24 -3.72 -12.09 3.17
CA ALA A 24 -2.71 -11.64 2.22
C ALA A 24 -1.98 -10.37 2.69
N PHE A 25 -2.62 -9.51 3.47
CA PHE A 25 -2.03 -8.23 3.88
C PHE A 25 -1.59 -8.22 5.34
N VAL A 26 -0.54 -7.46 5.58
CA VAL A 26 -0.14 -7.06 6.93
C VAL A 26 -1.18 -6.05 7.47
N PRO A 27 -1.60 -6.14 8.75
CA PRO A 27 -2.53 -5.19 9.33
C PRO A 27 -2.01 -3.74 9.24
N GLU A 28 -2.92 -2.85 8.86
CA GLU A 28 -2.70 -1.42 8.59
C GLU A 28 -3.91 -0.64 9.14
N ASP A 29 -3.67 0.46 9.86
CA ASP A 29 -4.71 1.16 10.61
C ASP A 29 -5.69 1.97 9.72
N ASP A 30 -5.19 2.74 8.75
CA ASP A 30 -6.01 3.61 7.88
C ASP A 30 -5.61 3.51 6.40
N ARG A 31 -5.83 2.32 5.82
CA ARG A 31 -5.51 2.05 4.41
C ARG A 31 -6.21 2.98 3.45
N ARG A 32 -7.50 3.27 3.68
CA ARG A 32 -8.27 4.17 2.81
C ARG A 32 -7.74 5.60 2.87
N GLY A 33 -7.49 6.12 4.07
CA GLY A 33 -6.93 7.46 4.25
C GLY A 33 -5.57 7.60 3.58
N ARG A 34 -4.66 6.63 3.76
CA ARG A 34 -3.35 6.62 3.10
C ARG A 34 -3.47 6.64 1.58
N LEU A 35 -4.25 5.72 0.99
CA LEU A 35 -4.42 5.66 -0.47
C LEU A 35 -4.99 6.97 -1.04
N MET A 36 -5.92 7.63 -0.35
CA MET A 36 -6.44 8.93 -0.78
C MET A 36 -5.40 10.04 -0.68
N ALA A 37 -4.57 10.03 0.37
CA ALA A 37 -3.48 10.98 0.51
C ALA A 37 -2.43 10.82 -0.61
N GLU A 38 -2.06 9.59 -0.96
CA GLU A 38 -1.13 9.29 -2.06
C GLU A 38 -1.65 9.79 -3.41
N LEU A 39 -2.93 9.55 -3.70
CA LEU A 39 -3.57 10.04 -4.94
C LEU A 39 -3.63 11.57 -5.03
N VAL A 40 -3.69 12.26 -3.90
CA VAL A 40 -3.65 13.74 -3.84
C VAL A 40 -2.23 14.24 -4.02
N ALA A 41 -1.24 13.57 -3.42
CA ALA A 41 0.17 13.94 -3.51
C ALA A 41 0.74 13.71 -4.91
N SER A 42 0.28 12.67 -5.62
CA SER A 42 0.75 12.33 -6.97
C SER A 42 -0.43 12.00 -7.90
N PRO A 43 -1.07 13.02 -8.50
CA PRO A 43 -2.07 12.83 -9.55
C PRO A 43 -1.36 12.37 -10.84
N GLY A 44 -0.99 11.09 -10.90
CA GLY A 44 -0.09 10.55 -11.92
C GLY A 44 -0.58 10.66 -13.36
N ASP A 45 0.36 10.79 -14.29
CA ASP A 45 0.22 10.79 -15.76
C ASP A 45 0.99 9.63 -16.44
N GLY A 46 1.66 8.78 -15.65
CA GLY A 46 2.43 7.63 -16.13
C GLY A 46 1.58 6.44 -16.59
N VAL A 47 2.24 5.46 -17.24
CA VAL A 47 1.57 4.26 -17.80
C VAL A 47 0.87 3.37 -16.78
N LEU A 48 1.19 3.53 -15.48
CA LEU A 48 0.54 2.85 -14.36
C LEU A 48 -0.37 3.77 -13.53
N ALA A 49 -0.68 4.97 -14.01
CA ALA A 49 -1.52 5.92 -13.28
C ALA A 49 -2.85 5.27 -12.87
N GLY A 50 -3.11 5.22 -11.56
CA GLY A 50 -4.32 4.65 -10.98
C GLY A 50 -4.37 3.12 -10.89
N VAL A 51 -3.28 2.42 -11.22
CA VAL A 51 -3.14 0.97 -10.99
C VAL A 51 -2.72 0.73 -9.56
N ALA A 52 -3.53 0.00 -8.79
CA ALA A 52 -3.16 -0.42 -7.44
C ALA A 52 -2.17 -1.58 -7.50
N VAL A 53 -1.10 -1.50 -6.70
CA VAL A 53 -0.05 -2.53 -6.62
C VAL A 53 0.07 -3.01 -5.17
N GLY A 54 0.05 -4.33 -4.99
CA GLY A 54 0.41 -4.94 -3.71
C GLY A 54 1.92 -5.12 -3.63
N VAL A 55 2.55 -4.58 -2.57
CA VAL A 55 3.98 -4.71 -2.32
C VAL A 55 4.21 -5.80 -1.27
N LYS A 56 5.13 -6.72 -1.54
CA LYS A 56 5.49 -7.75 -0.56
C LYS A 56 6.21 -7.08 0.61
N ASP A 57 5.89 -7.49 1.83
CA ASP A 57 6.45 -6.99 3.10
C ASP A 57 7.92 -7.39 3.33
N ILE A 58 8.77 -7.24 2.31
CA ILE A 58 10.24 -7.35 2.35
C ILE A 58 10.87 -6.21 1.51
N ILE A 59 10.03 -5.26 1.09
CA ILE A 59 10.36 -4.17 0.19
C ILE A 59 9.90 -2.90 0.92
N ASN A 60 10.84 -2.01 1.21
CA ASN A 60 10.53 -0.74 1.85
C ASN A 60 9.64 0.12 0.94
N ALA A 61 8.50 0.54 1.48
CA ALA A 61 7.57 1.50 0.87
C ALA A 61 7.30 2.60 1.89
N ASP A 62 7.48 3.86 1.50
CA ASP A 62 7.42 4.97 2.45
C ASP A 62 6.03 5.09 3.10
N GLY A 63 6.00 5.38 4.40
CA GLY A 63 4.76 5.47 5.18
C GLY A 63 4.21 4.12 5.67
N LEU A 64 4.87 2.99 5.37
CA LEU A 64 4.51 1.67 5.88
C LEU A 64 5.73 0.97 6.50
N ALA A 65 5.56 0.45 7.73
CA ALA A 65 6.62 -0.33 8.38
C ALA A 65 6.80 -1.68 7.68
N THR A 66 8.05 -2.02 7.33
CA THR A 66 8.39 -3.34 6.80
C THR A 66 8.60 -4.31 7.96
N ARG A 67 7.90 -5.45 7.98
CA ARG A 67 7.98 -6.45 9.07
C ARG A 67 8.67 -7.74 8.64
N ALA A 68 8.90 -7.96 7.35
CA ALA A 68 9.59 -9.14 6.81
C ALA A 68 8.97 -10.50 7.21
N GLY A 69 7.71 -10.50 7.68
CA GLY A 69 7.11 -11.68 8.33
C GLY A 69 7.95 -12.23 9.49
N SER A 70 8.68 -11.37 10.20
CA SER A 70 9.68 -11.73 11.20
C SER A 70 9.26 -11.27 12.61
N ALA A 71 9.88 -11.87 13.63
CA ALA A 71 9.77 -11.42 15.03
C ALA A 71 10.84 -10.38 15.41
N VAL A 72 11.75 -10.07 14.49
CA VAL A 72 12.71 -8.96 14.63
C VAL A 72 11.93 -7.64 14.67
N PRO A 73 12.30 -6.68 15.55
CA PRO A 73 11.67 -5.36 15.56
C PRO A 73 11.68 -4.70 14.17
N ALA A 74 10.59 -4.03 13.80
CA ALA A 74 10.40 -3.53 12.44
C ALA A 74 11.44 -2.45 12.08
N GLU A 75 11.86 -1.67 13.06
CA GLU A 75 12.88 -0.61 12.93
C GLU A 75 14.25 -1.15 12.46
N GLU A 76 14.53 -2.44 12.65
CA GLU A 76 15.76 -3.07 12.13
C GLU A 76 15.70 -3.29 10.61
N PHE A 77 14.50 -3.18 10.01
CA PHE A 77 14.27 -3.24 8.56
C PHE A 77 14.08 -1.85 7.93
N ASP A 78 14.20 -0.77 8.72
CA ASP A 78 14.06 0.59 8.21
C ASP A 78 15.15 0.92 7.20
N GLY A 79 14.76 1.69 6.19
CA GLY A 79 15.61 2.08 5.08
C GLY A 79 14.85 3.01 4.14
N PRO A 80 15.51 3.58 3.12
CA PRO A 80 14.82 4.35 2.10
C PRO A 80 13.83 3.45 1.34
N GLU A 81 12.79 4.07 0.78
CA GLU A 81 11.92 3.42 -0.21
C GLU A 81 12.75 2.68 -1.27
N ALA A 82 12.37 1.44 -1.54
CA ALA A 82 13.08 0.61 -2.51
C ALA A 82 12.91 1.21 -3.91
N SER A 83 13.98 1.20 -4.72
CA SER A 83 14.00 1.83 -6.05
C SER A 83 13.01 1.28 -7.10
N LEU A 84 12.32 0.18 -6.78
CA LEU A 84 11.26 -0.40 -7.61
C LEU A 84 9.86 0.09 -7.23
N VAL A 85 9.74 0.80 -6.11
CA VAL A 85 8.54 1.50 -5.67
C VAL A 85 8.72 2.96 -6.10
N GLY A 86 7.79 3.48 -6.90
CA GLY A 86 7.89 4.83 -7.52
C GLY A 86 7.79 4.80 -9.04
#